data_AF-A0AAD7JFX4-F1
#
_entry.id   AF-A0AAD7JFX4-F1
#
_cell.length_a   1.000
_cell.length_b   1.000
_cell.length_c   1.000
_cell.angle_alpha   90.00
_cell.angle_beta   90.00
_cell.angle_gamma   90.00
#
_symmetry.space_group_name_H-M   'P 1'
#
loop_
_entity.id
_entity.type
_entity.pdbx_description
1 polymer ?
#
loop_
_entity_poly.entity_id
_entity_poly.type
_entity_poly.pdbx_seq_one_letter_code
_entity_poly.pdbx_strand_id
1 'polypeptide(L)'
;MYSPSTPLYGSARPIVSDGSRSPNLTFQVEHVSRPPSAMANRSPPEPTYDPEFIYRENVSKLIGAKARPFSVSGRIPLDPSQLVLFFRSKTGTTHSLDFPIDIDYNTPPALDVLIAACKRYPAPGPDSHLYESFYYPPNLPLTTSLEIANHPILDAVRNTLFPTLPVGHYLTVRRETLDVVLTGGRMAPQPRTLRNDGRIATLSVGLPVRFLGGSLIIRNNDGKQERLDTVAPTSDLEWTAFLGECEYEVETVTKGCRVSISYAIFAKSFGATALTPDPLLNPSQPFLDLLPPVLQMSRGRKIAFLLTHDYDVDPSVLLAESLVPFLKGGDSLLYHALKLYKLAPVLHWTAGGYIWPIGRPVEIFNDEPASRTNGSPSALPPMRGAFSNSPPGGLPPSVGQVDMLRVRVEESGAVPLADAEVTLLTDWRAPESAPVGKARVHFVSEGMLEKLVVNVLLVVFVI
;
A
#
# COMPACT_ATOMS: atom_id res chain seq x y z
N MET A 1 -45.58 46.74 -10.15
CA MET A 1 -44.88 47.97 -9.73
C MET A 1 -44.06 47.65 -8.49
N TYR A 2 -42.79 48.06 -8.46
CA TYR A 2 -41.87 48.17 -7.32
C TYR A 2 -41.48 46.92 -6.46
N SER A 3 -40.22 46.98 -6.02
CA SER A 3 -39.39 46.15 -5.13
C SER A 3 -38.12 47.00 -4.82
N PRO A 4 -37.15 46.65 -3.93
CA PRO A 4 -36.94 45.44 -3.09
C PRO A 4 -37.19 45.78 -1.59
N SER A 5 -36.45 45.45 -0.50
CA SER A 5 -35.09 44.89 -0.24
C SER A 5 -34.99 44.23 1.17
N THR A 6 -33.82 44.23 1.83
CA THR A 6 -33.44 43.31 2.93
C THR A 6 -32.75 43.98 4.16
N PRO A 7 -32.64 43.28 5.32
CA PRO A 7 -32.13 43.82 6.60
C PRO A 7 -30.76 43.24 7.07
N LEU A 8 -30.15 43.85 8.11
CA LEU A 8 -29.10 43.32 9.01
C LEU A 8 -29.22 44.03 10.39
N TYR A 9 -29.23 43.37 11.57
CA TYR A 9 -28.16 42.70 12.36
C TYR A 9 -27.22 43.63 13.19
N GLY A 10 -26.80 43.16 14.37
CA GLY A 10 -25.83 43.81 15.27
C GLY A 10 -25.38 42.91 16.43
N SER A 11 -24.26 43.24 17.09
CA SER A 11 -23.69 42.50 18.24
C SER A 11 -22.73 43.37 19.09
N ALA A 12 -22.20 42.82 20.20
CA ALA A 12 -21.38 43.54 21.19
C ALA A 12 -20.08 42.80 21.60
N ARG A 13 -19.26 43.46 22.44
CA ARG A 13 -17.97 43.04 23.05
C ARG A 13 -18.18 42.00 24.20
N PRO A 14 -17.17 41.50 24.99
CA PRO A 14 -15.73 41.82 25.06
C PRO A 14 -14.69 40.68 25.36
N ILE A 15 -13.40 41.08 25.31
CA ILE A 15 -12.16 40.69 26.06
C ILE A 15 -12.26 39.66 27.23
N VAL A 16 -11.30 38.70 27.32
CA VAL A 16 -10.42 38.32 28.50
C VAL A 16 -9.51 37.10 28.18
N SER A 17 -8.39 36.94 28.90
CA SER A 17 -7.43 35.79 28.93
C SER A 17 -6.59 35.88 30.24
N ASP A 18 -5.79 34.91 30.76
CA ASP A 18 -5.47 33.47 30.52
C ASP A 18 -5.01 32.86 31.89
N GLY A 19 -4.86 31.52 31.99
CA GLY A 19 -3.72 30.94 32.73
C GLY A 19 -3.93 29.62 33.48
N SER A 20 -3.21 28.55 33.11
CA SER A 20 -2.64 27.49 34.01
C SER A 20 -2.08 26.24 33.27
N ARG A 21 -0.80 25.90 33.49
CA ARG A 21 0.21 25.17 32.65
C ARG A 21 0.26 23.62 32.79
N SER A 22 0.74 22.72 31.89
CA SER A 22 1.14 22.69 30.43
C SER A 22 1.05 21.23 29.85
N PRO A 23 2.04 20.43 29.31
CA PRO A 23 3.54 20.43 29.30
C PRO A 23 4.23 20.30 27.89
N ASN A 24 5.11 19.29 27.64
CA ASN A 24 6.45 19.40 26.98
C ASN A 24 6.64 18.97 25.50
N LEU A 25 7.14 19.85 24.61
CA LEU A 25 7.30 19.70 23.13
C LEU A 25 8.54 20.47 22.56
N THR A 26 9.21 20.03 21.46
CA THR A 26 10.22 20.78 20.60
C THR A 26 10.56 20.03 19.25
N PHE A 27 11.56 20.39 18.38
CA PHE A 27 12.06 19.54 17.23
C PHE A 27 13.37 20.00 16.51
N GLN A 28 14.17 19.07 15.91
CA GLN A 28 15.35 19.38 15.07
C GLN A 28 15.52 18.50 13.78
N VAL A 29 16.32 18.98 12.80
CA VAL A 29 16.20 18.72 11.32
C VAL A 29 17.55 18.86 10.57
N GLU A 30 17.78 18.25 9.37
CA GLU A 30 18.63 18.83 8.27
C GLU A 30 18.51 18.19 6.84
N HIS A 31 19.12 18.81 5.79
CA HIS A 31 18.96 18.53 4.32
C HIS A 31 20.17 18.98 3.43
N VAL A 32 20.36 18.46 2.19
CA VAL A 32 21.31 18.98 1.13
C VAL A 32 20.77 18.79 -0.33
N SER A 33 21.35 19.47 -1.36
CA SER A 33 20.77 19.72 -2.72
C SER A 33 21.64 19.35 -3.98
N ARG A 34 21.30 19.87 -5.20
CA ARG A 34 21.77 19.42 -6.55
C ARG A 34 21.87 20.54 -7.63
N PRO A 35 22.80 20.52 -8.63
CA PRO A 35 22.80 21.43 -9.81
C PRO A 35 22.98 20.70 -11.21
N PRO A 36 23.43 21.28 -12.38
CA PRO A 36 22.64 21.28 -13.65
C PRO A 36 23.41 20.90 -14.97
N SER A 37 23.06 21.48 -16.15
CA SER A 37 23.47 21.11 -17.55
C SER A 37 23.61 22.34 -18.49
N ALA A 38 23.78 22.37 -19.85
CA ALA A 38 23.65 21.40 -20.97
C ALA A 38 24.31 21.86 -22.33
N MET A 39 24.26 20.99 -23.37
CA MET A 39 24.21 21.23 -24.86
C MET A 39 25.41 21.70 -25.74
N ALA A 40 25.56 21.05 -26.91
CA ALA A 40 26.03 21.59 -28.23
C ALA A 40 25.67 20.62 -29.40
N ASN A 41 25.64 21.10 -30.67
CA ASN A 41 25.13 20.38 -31.88
C ASN A 41 26.17 20.11 -32.99
N ARG A 42 25.97 19.07 -33.83
CA ARG A 42 26.27 19.05 -35.29
C ARG A 42 25.67 17.82 -36.03
N SER A 43 25.61 17.90 -37.38
CA SER A 43 24.83 17.04 -38.30
C SER A 43 25.68 16.01 -39.08
N PRO A 44 25.10 15.02 -39.80
CA PRO A 44 25.76 13.72 -40.09
C PRO A 44 26.31 13.52 -41.52
N PRO A 45 27.14 12.48 -41.74
CA PRO A 45 27.45 11.86 -43.04
C PRO A 45 26.68 10.53 -43.27
N GLU A 46 26.91 9.91 -44.43
CA GLU A 46 26.25 8.69 -44.96
C GLU A 46 26.74 7.35 -44.33
N PRO A 47 26.07 6.20 -44.61
CA PRO A 47 26.17 4.98 -43.78
C PRO A 47 27.48 4.19 -43.99
N THR A 48 28.55 4.68 -43.38
CA THR A 48 29.67 3.85 -42.95
C THR A 48 29.21 2.84 -41.89
N TYR A 49 29.89 1.68 -41.83
CA TYR A 49 29.63 0.64 -40.82
C TYR A 49 30.23 1.06 -39.47
N ASP A 50 29.68 2.13 -38.90
CA ASP A 50 30.22 2.81 -37.72
C ASP A 50 29.81 2.07 -36.42
N PRO A 51 30.78 1.52 -35.65
CA PRO A 51 30.48 0.90 -34.37
C PRO A 51 29.94 1.90 -33.34
N GLU A 52 30.24 3.21 -33.47
CA GLU A 52 29.66 4.22 -32.58
C GLU A 52 28.18 4.47 -32.90
N PHE A 53 27.79 4.53 -34.18
CA PHE A 53 26.38 4.53 -34.59
C PHE A 53 25.64 3.30 -34.06
N ILE A 54 26.18 2.09 -34.25
CA ILE A 54 25.57 0.84 -33.75
C ILE A 54 25.45 0.87 -32.22
N TYR A 55 26.47 1.37 -31.51
CA TYR A 55 26.42 1.56 -30.06
C TYR A 55 25.33 2.56 -29.64
N ARG A 56 25.26 3.73 -30.28
CA ARG A 56 24.23 4.77 -30.03
C ARG A 56 22.82 4.24 -30.32
N GLU A 57 22.63 3.46 -31.38
CA GLU A 57 21.36 2.82 -31.71
C GLU A 57 20.96 1.78 -30.64
N ASN A 58 21.90 0.96 -30.20
CA ASN A 58 21.66 -0.04 -29.14
C ASN A 58 21.39 0.61 -27.77
N VAL A 59 22.08 1.71 -27.44
CA VAL A 59 21.78 2.54 -26.25
C VAL A 59 20.40 3.18 -26.37
N SER A 60 20.00 3.66 -27.55
CA SER A 60 18.65 4.19 -27.81
C SER A 60 17.57 3.12 -27.62
N LYS A 61 17.77 1.92 -28.18
CA LYS A 61 16.90 0.75 -27.97
C LYS A 61 16.78 0.38 -26.47
N LEU A 62 17.91 0.32 -25.76
CA LEU A 62 17.95 0.03 -24.32
C LEU A 62 17.19 1.07 -23.50
N ILE A 63 17.40 2.37 -23.76
CA ILE A 63 16.66 3.46 -23.10
C ILE A 63 15.16 3.37 -23.44
N GLY A 64 14.81 3.11 -24.70
CA GLY A 64 13.43 2.98 -25.18
C GLY A 64 12.69 1.74 -24.66
N ALA A 65 13.41 0.70 -24.23
CA ALA A 65 12.87 -0.42 -23.46
C ALA A 65 12.72 -0.03 -21.97
N LYS A 66 13.81 0.46 -21.35
CA LYS A 66 13.88 0.86 -19.92
C LYS A 66 12.95 2.02 -19.53
N ALA A 67 12.37 2.73 -20.51
CA ALA A 67 11.41 3.80 -20.30
C ALA A 67 9.95 3.31 -20.18
N ARG A 68 9.61 2.17 -20.79
CA ARG A 68 8.26 1.58 -20.81
C ARG A 68 8.34 0.05 -20.92
N PRO A 69 8.67 -0.67 -19.83
CA PRO A 69 8.50 -2.12 -19.79
C PRO A 69 7.00 -2.46 -19.90
N PHE A 70 6.67 -3.50 -20.66
CA PHE A 70 5.31 -4.05 -20.75
C PHE A 70 5.21 -5.50 -20.26
N SER A 71 6.36 -6.15 -20.05
CA SER A 71 6.50 -7.44 -19.37
C SER A 71 7.55 -7.33 -18.26
N VAL A 72 7.49 -8.26 -17.31
CA VAL A 72 8.54 -8.53 -16.31
C VAL A 72 8.52 -10.00 -15.96
N SER A 73 9.69 -10.63 -15.91
CA SER A 73 9.87 -12.07 -15.64
C SER A 73 10.78 -12.28 -14.45
N GLY A 74 10.63 -13.42 -13.78
CA GLY A 74 11.45 -13.79 -12.64
C GLY A 74 11.24 -15.24 -12.23
N ARG A 75 11.74 -15.59 -11.05
CA ARG A 75 11.67 -16.93 -10.47
C ARG A 75 11.10 -16.92 -9.05
N ILE A 76 10.57 -18.05 -8.63
CA ILE A 76 10.12 -18.35 -7.27
C ILE A 76 11.12 -19.38 -6.68
N PRO A 77 11.91 -19.04 -5.65
CA PRO A 77 12.75 -20.02 -4.96
C PRO A 77 11.87 -20.96 -4.13
N LEU A 78 11.36 -22.01 -4.77
CA LEU A 78 10.45 -23.01 -4.21
C LEU A 78 10.83 -24.36 -4.78
N ASP A 79 11.19 -25.30 -3.91
CA ASP A 79 11.45 -26.69 -4.27
C ASP A 79 10.23 -27.29 -5.01
N PRO A 80 10.40 -27.73 -6.28
CA PRO A 80 9.31 -28.31 -7.06
C PRO A 80 8.60 -29.49 -6.38
N SER A 81 9.26 -30.24 -5.49
CA SER A 81 8.61 -31.34 -4.76
C SER A 81 7.63 -30.90 -3.67
N GLN A 82 7.60 -29.60 -3.35
CA GLN A 82 6.60 -29.01 -2.46
C GLN A 82 5.38 -28.48 -3.23
N LEU A 83 5.43 -28.49 -4.56
CA LEU A 83 4.32 -28.09 -5.42
C LEU A 83 3.40 -29.28 -5.69
N VAL A 84 2.12 -29.10 -5.38
CA VAL A 84 1.05 -30.05 -5.71
C VAL A 84 -0.11 -29.30 -6.36
N LEU A 85 -0.60 -29.82 -7.48
CA LEU A 85 -1.82 -29.36 -8.15
C LEU A 85 -2.97 -30.31 -7.79
N PHE A 86 -4.04 -29.76 -7.20
CA PHE A 86 -5.26 -30.48 -6.90
C PHE A 86 -6.35 -30.07 -7.90
N PHE A 87 -6.95 -31.03 -8.58
CA PHE A 87 -7.97 -30.77 -9.61
C PHE A 87 -9.09 -31.80 -9.57
N ARG A 88 -10.27 -31.42 -10.09
CA ARG A 88 -11.42 -32.33 -10.23
C ARG A 88 -11.57 -32.84 -11.65
N SER A 89 -11.80 -34.13 -11.82
CA SER A 89 -12.13 -34.72 -13.12
C SER A 89 -13.59 -34.45 -13.50
N LYS A 90 -13.93 -34.69 -14.79
CA LYS A 90 -15.31 -34.59 -15.30
C LYS A 90 -16.29 -35.57 -14.63
N THR A 91 -15.80 -36.65 -14.01
CA THR A 91 -16.61 -37.60 -13.22
C THR A 91 -16.85 -37.15 -11.77
N GLY A 92 -16.25 -36.04 -11.34
CA GLY A 92 -16.36 -35.54 -9.98
C GLY A 92 -15.36 -36.13 -8.99
N THR A 93 -14.41 -36.95 -9.44
CA THR A 93 -13.28 -37.45 -8.63
C THR A 93 -12.24 -36.33 -8.44
N THR A 94 -11.65 -36.21 -7.26
CA THR A 94 -10.53 -35.29 -7.02
C THR A 94 -9.20 -36.04 -7.20
N HIS A 95 -8.24 -35.40 -7.87
CA HIS A 95 -6.90 -35.92 -8.11
C HIS A 95 -5.86 -34.90 -7.62
N SER A 96 -4.73 -35.40 -7.12
CA SER A 96 -3.49 -34.63 -6.96
C SER A 96 -2.55 -34.93 -8.12
N LEU A 97 -1.67 -33.98 -8.41
CA LEU A 97 -0.57 -34.10 -9.35
C LEU A 97 0.65 -33.39 -8.74
N ASP A 98 1.65 -34.19 -8.39
CA ASP A 98 2.88 -33.74 -7.74
C ASP A 98 3.95 -33.38 -8.79
N PHE A 99 4.88 -32.51 -8.44
CA PHE A 99 5.95 -32.02 -9.31
C PHE A 99 7.34 -32.37 -8.73
N PRO A 100 8.44 -32.28 -9.51
CA PRO A 100 8.49 -32.05 -10.96
C PRO A 100 8.09 -33.29 -11.76
N ILE A 101 7.62 -33.08 -13.00
CA ILE A 101 7.23 -34.17 -13.92
C ILE A 101 8.18 -34.20 -15.10
N ASP A 102 8.76 -35.37 -15.37
CA ASP A 102 9.53 -35.64 -16.58
C ASP A 102 8.87 -36.75 -17.40
N ILE A 103 8.15 -36.35 -18.45
CA ILE A 103 7.36 -37.23 -19.33
C ILE A 103 8.25 -38.21 -20.11
N ASP A 104 9.53 -37.88 -20.34
CA ASP A 104 10.50 -38.79 -20.97
C ASP A 104 10.92 -39.94 -20.02
N TYR A 105 10.58 -39.87 -18.73
CA TYR A 105 10.92 -40.87 -17.70
C TYR A 105 9.69 -41.50 -17.01
N ASN A 106 8.69 -40.70 -16.63
CA ASN A 106 7.47 -41.15 -15.98
C ASN A 106 6.32 -40.17 -16.22
N THR A 107 5.22 -40.66 -16.80
CA THR A 107 3.95 -39.92 -16.94
C THR A 107 3.00 -40.34 -15.82
N PRO A 108 2.72 -39.48 -14.83
CA PRO A 108 1.74 -39.82 -13.79
C PRO A 108 0.34 -39.92 -14.41
N PRO A 109 -0.47 -40.98 -14.14
CA PRO A 109 -1.80 -41.11 -14.72
C PRO A 109 -2.75 -39.93 -14.39
N ALA A 110 -2.46 -39.16 -13.33
CA ALA A 110 -3.16 -37.93 -13.03
C ALA A 110 -2.93 -36.82 -14.07
N LEU A 111 -1.80 -36.81 -14.80
CA LEU A 111 -1.56 -35.88 -15.90
C LEU A 111 -2.46 -36.19 -17.10
N ASP A 112 -2.64 -37.47 -17.45
CA ASP A 112 -3.57 -37.88 -18.50
C ASP A 112 -5.02 -37.52 -18.15
N VAL A 113 -5.41 -37.70 -16.87
CA VAL A 113 -6.74 -37.30 -16.38
C VAL A 113 -6.90 -35.78 -16.34
N LEU A 114 -5.83 -35.00 -16.11
CA LEU A 114 -5.85 -33.53 -16.22
C LEU A 114 -6.07 -33.09 -17.68
N ILE A 115 -5.30 -33.65 -18.62
CA ILE A 115 -5.42 -33.40 -20.06
C ILE A 115 -6.84 -33.76 -20.53
N ALA A 116 -7.35 -34.94 -20.16
CA ALA A 116 -8.70 -35.39 -20.47
C ALA A 116 -9.80 -34.55 -19.78
N ALA A 117 -9.51 -33.87 -18.66
CA ALA A 117 -10.43 -32.92 -18.03
C ALA A 117 -10.48 -31.55 -18.72
N CYS A 118 -9.45 -31.17 -19.48
CA CYS A 118 -9.39 -29.90 -20.19
C CYS A 118 -10.38 -29.80 -21.39
N LYS A 119 -10.41 -28.61 -22.01
CA LYS A 119 -11.11 -28.27 -23.26
C LYS A 119 -10.09 -27.65 -24.23
N ARG A 120 -10.16 -27.96 -25.53
CA ARG A 120 -9.29 -27.34 -26.53
C ARG A 120 -9.66 -25.86 -26.70
N TYR A 121 -8.67 -25.00 -26.94
CA TYR A 121 -8.92 -23.63 -27.40
C TYR A 121 -9.58 -23.61 -28.79
N PRO A 122 -10.42 -22.61 -29.12
CA PRO A 122 -10.87 -22.38 -30.49
C PRO A 122 -9.66 -22.03 -31.37
N ALA A 123 -9.40 -22.84 -32.40
CA ALA A 123 -8.25 -22.64 -33.27
C ALA A 123 -8.61 -21.73 -34.46
N PRO A 124 -7.77 -20.74 -34.83
CA PRO A 124 -8.04 -19.84 -35.94
C PRO A 124 -7.70 -20.49 -37.29
N GLY A 125 -8.71 -20.62 -38.16
CA GLY A 125 -8.53 -20.96 -39.58
C GLY A 125 -8.31 -22.45 -39.89
N PRO A 126 -7.85 -22.77 -41.11
CA PRO A 126 -7.73 -24.17 -41.58
C PRO A 126 -6.62 -24.95 -40.86
N ASP A 127 -5.57 -24.27 -40.37
CA ASP A 127 -4.44 -24.87 -39.64
C ASP A 127 -4.79 -25.30 -38.20
N SER A 128 -6.08 -25.51 -37.93
CA SER A 128 -6.67 -25.85 -36.63
C SER A 128 -5.92 -26.95 -35.87
N HIS A 129 -5.44 -27.95 -36.61
CA HIS A 129 -4.71 -29.10 -36.08
C HIS A 129 -3.42 -28.70 -35.34
N LEU A 130 -2.70 -27.66 -35.79
CA LEU A 130 -1.46 -27.20 -35.15
C LEU A 130 -1.68 -26.54 -33.78
N TYR A 131 -2.90 -26.07 -33.51
CA TYR A 131 -3.25 -25.43 -32.25
C TYR A 131 -3.76 -26.45 -31.22
N GLU A 132 -2.89 -27.37 -30.82
CA GLU A 132 -3.15 -28.36 -29.78
C GLU A 132 -2.84 -27.81 -28.36
N SER A 133 -3.51 -26.70 -28.06
CA SER A 133 -3.55 -26.03 -26.76
C SER A 133 -4.91 -26.22 -26.10
N PHE A 134 -4.92 -26.49 -24.79
CA PHE A 134 -6.10 -26.73 -23.98
C PHE A 134 -6.12 -25.83 -22.76
N TYR A 135 -7.32 -25.56 -22.22
CA TYR A 135 -7.53 -24.91 -20.93
C TYR A 135 -8.35 -25.80 -20.00
N TYR A 136 -8.07 -25.73 -18.71
CA TYR A 136 -8.86 -26.41 -17.68
C TYR A 136 -10.20 -25.67 -17.47
N PRO A 137 -11.36 -26.35 -17.38
CA PRO A 137 -12.65 -25.67 -17.35
C PRO A 137 -12.83 -24.84 -16.07
N PRO A 138 -13.16 -23.53 -16.15
CA PRO A 138 -13.27 -22.66 -14.97
C PRO A 138 -14.45 -23.02 -14.04
N ASN A 139 -15.34 -23.90 -14.50
CA ASN A 139 -16.46 -24.44 -13.74
C ASN A 139 -16.10 -25.71 -12.91
N LEU A 140 -14.84 -26.17 -12.93
CA LEU A 140 -14.37 -27.31 -12.14
C LEU A 140 -13.40 -26.85 -11.03
N PRO A 141 -13.43 -27.45 -9.83
CA PRO A 141 -12.48 -27.13 -8.76
C PRO A 141 -11.03 -27.42 -9.12
N LEU A 142 -10.17 -26.42 -8.91
CA LEU A 142 -8.73 -26.44 -9.11
C LEU A 142 -8.05 -25.67 -7.98
N THR A 143 -6.92 -26.13 -7.46
CA THR A 143 -6.04 -25.35 -6.56
C THR A 143 -4.59 -25.87 -6.58
N THR A 144 -3.65 -25.08 -6.06
CA THR A 144 -2.22 -25.41 -5.93
C THR A 144 -1.77 -25.18 -4.50
N SER A 145 -0.70 -25.84 -4.05
CA SER A 145 0.01 -25.47 -2.81
C SER A 145 0.73 -24.11 -2.93
N LEU A 146 0.98 -23.61 -4.14
CA LEU A 146 1.50 -22.27 -4.40
C LEU A 146 0.44 -21.18 -4.14
N GLU A 147 0.68 -20.34 -3.13
CA GLU A 147 -0.08 -19.13 -2.85
C GLU A 147 0.68 -17.87 -3.28
N ILE A 148 0.29 -17.29 -4.43
CA ILE A 148 0.92 -16.09 -5.02
C ILE A 148 0.86 -14.87 -4.08
N ALA A 149 -0.14 -14.80 -3.20
CA ALA A 149 -0.31 -13.68 -2.25
C ALA A 149 0.81 -13.61 -1.19
N ASN A 150 1.48 -14.72 -0.90
CA ASN A 150 2.55 -14.80 0.11
C ASN A 150 3.94 -14.55 -0.48
N HIS A 151 4.05 -14.19 -1.76
CA HIS A 151 5.32 -14.05 -2.47
C HIS A 151 5.47 -12.65 -3.11
N PRO A 152 6.66 -12.01 -3.05
CA PRO A 152 6.89 -10.64 -3.56
C PRO A 152 6.82 -10.48 -5.10
N ILE A 153 6.16 -11.40 -5.82
CA ILE A 153 5.82 -11.22 -7.24
C ILE A 153 4.98 -9.94 -7.42
N LEU A 154 3.98 -9.71 -6.55
CA LEU A 154 3.09 -8.57 -6.70
C LEU A 154 3.82 -7.25 -6.47
N ASP A 155 4.81 -7.21 -5.58
CA ASP A 155 5.68 -6.04 -5.40
C ASP A 155 6.63 -5.83 -6.59
N ALA A 156 7.23 -6.91 -7.13
CA ALA A 156 8.04 -6.84 -8.34
C ALA A 156 7.23 -6.31 -9.55
N VAL A 157 6.00 -6.80 -9.72
CA VAL A 157 5.08 -6.34 -10.77
C VAL A 157 4.64 -4.89 -10.54
N ARG A 158 4.28 -4.51 -9.31
CA ARG A 158 3.94 -3.14 -8.94
C ARG A 158 5.09 -2.18 -9.24
N ASN A 159 6.30 -2.51 -8.79
CA ASN A 159 7.47 -1.64 -8.93
C ASN A 159 7.99 -1.56 -10.37
N THR A 160 7.78 -2.58 -11.21
CA THR A 160 8.26 -2.59 -12.61
C THR A 160 7.24 -2.08 -13.61
N LEU A 161 6.00 -2.56 -13.56
CA LEU A 161 4.95 -2.23 -14.54
C LEU A 161 4.05 -1.07 -14.09
N PHE A 162 3.95 -0.82 -12.78
CA PHE A 162 3.07 0.22 -12.22
C PHE A 162 3.79 1.17 -11.23
N PRO A 163 4.99 1.70 -11.53
CA PRO A 163 5.77 2.52 -10.59
C PRO A 163 5.09 3.84 -10.20
N THR A 164 4.10 4.28 -10.96
CA THR A 164 3.28 5.48 -10.70
C THR A 164 1.96 5.17 -9.95
N LEU A 165 1.73 3.92 -9.53
CA LEU A 165 0.53 3.52 -8.82
C LEU A 165 0.47 4.22 -7.45
N PRO A 166 -0.58 5.02 -7.14
CA PRO A 166 -0.57 5.89 -5.97
C PRO A 166 -0.40 5.17 -4.63
N VAL A 167 0.08 5.89 -3.63
CA VAL A 167 0.09 5.40 -2.24
C VAL A 167 -1.33 5.00 -1.83
N GLY A 168 -1.46 3.92 -1.08
CA GLY A 168 -2.75 3.31 -0.77
C GLY A 168 -3.33 2.40 -1.86
N HIS A 169 -2.72 2.28 -3.04
CA HIS A 169 -3.12 1.28 -4.04
C HIS A 169 -2.23 0.02 -3.98
N TYR A 170 -2.88 -1.14 -3.97
CA TYR A 170 -2.27 -2.46 -3.88
C TYR A 170 -2.74 -3.35 -5.05
N LEU A 171 -1.96 -4.39 -5.35
CA LEU A 171 -2.31 -5.39 -6.36
C LEU A 171 -2.98 -6.61 -5.73
N THR A 172 -3.94 -7.19 -6.44
CA THR A 172 -4.57 -8.46 -6.07
C THR A 172 -4.65 -9.39 -7.28
N VAL A 173 -4.53 -10.69 -7.04
CA VAL A 173 -4.63 -11.72 -8.08
C VAL A 173 -5.91 -12.53 -7.96
N ARG A 174 -6.46 -12.92 -9.11
CA ARG A 174 -7.45 -13.99 -9.25
C ARG A 174 -6.92 -14.99 -10.27
N ARG A 175 -6.81 -16.27 -9.91
CA ARG A 175 -6.49 -17.31 -10.91
C ARG A 175 -7.60 -17.35 -11.96
N GLU A 176 -7.21 -17.36 -13.23
CA GLU A 176 -8.11 -17.38 -14.38
C GLU A 176 -8.21 -18.79 -14.98
N THR A 177 -7.08 -19.32 -15.44
CA THR A 177 -7.02 -20.56 -16.23
C THR A 177 -5.76 -21.37 -15.88
N LEU A 178 -5.81 -22.67 -16.17
CA LEU A 178 -4.63 -23.53 -16.28
C LEU A 178 -4.58 -24.03 -17.72
N ASP A 179 -3.45 -23.79 -18.36
CA ASP A 179 -3.24 -23.93 -19.79
C ASP A 179 -2.25 -25.07 -20.04
N VAL A 180 -2.57 -25.94 -20.99
CA VAL A 180 -1.79 -27.14 -21.34
C VAL A 180 -1.50 -27.13 -22.84
N VAL A 181 -0.23 -27.23 -23.22
CA VAL A 181 0.21 -27.34 -24.62
C VAL A 181 1.06 -28.59 -24.79
N LEU A 182 0.59 -29.52 -25.62
CA LEU A 182 1.24 -30.81 -25.87
C LEU A 182 2.33 -30.69 -26.93
N THR A 183 3.23 -31.68 -27.01
CA THR A 183 4.22 -31.79 -28.10
C THR A 183 3.55 -31.71 -29.48
N GLY A 184 4.08 -30.87 -30.36
CA GLY A 184 3.52 -30.53 -31.68
C GLY A 184 2.50 -29.38 -31.64
N GLY A 185 1.83 -29.17 -30.51
CA GLY A 185 0.86 -28.11 -30.30
C GLY A 185 1.48 -26.73 -30.05
N ARG A 186 0.74 -25.69 -30.43
CA ARG A 186 0.98 -24.29 -30.05
C ARG A 186 -0.32 -23.62 -29.57
N MET A 187 -0.22 -22.50 -28.87
CA MET A 187 -1.39 -21.69 -28.52
C MET A 187 -1.54 -20.53 -29.49
N ALA A 188 -2.77 -20.26 -29.94
CA ALA A 188 -3.07 -19.08 -30.76
C ALA A 188 -2.93 -17.77 -29.96
N PRO A 189 -2.73 -16.61 -30.63
CA PRO A 189 -2.90 -15.30 -30.00
C PRO A 189 -4.16 -15.25 -29.14
N GLN A 190 -4.02 -14.86 -27.88
CA GLN A 190 -5.12 -14.60 -26.95
C GLN A 190 -5.41 -13.10 -26.95
N PRO A 191 -6.32 -12.59 -27.80
CA PRO A 191 -6.50 -11.16 -27.97
C PRO A 191 -7.07 -10.50 -26.72
N ARG A 192 -6.77 -9.22 -26.54
CA ARG A 192 -7.27 -8.39 -25.42
C ARG A 192 -8.81 -8.32 -25.36
N THR A 193 -9.50 -8.55 -26.48
CA THR A 193 -10.98 -8.53 -26.58
C THR A 193 -11.66 -9.65 -25.78
N LEU A 194 -10.97 -10.75 -25.47
CA LEU A 194 -11.49 -11.81 -24.61
C LEU A 194 -11.40 -11.47 -23.10
N ARG A 195 -10.65 -10.41 -22.73
CA ARG A 195 -10.25 -10.09 -21.36
C ARG A 195 -10.83 -8.75 -20.88
N ASN A 196 -12.14 -8.60 -20.94
CA ASN A 196 -12.85 -7.39 -20.48
C ASN A 196 -13.35 -7.51 -19.01
N ASP A 197 -12.46 -7.93 -18.10
CA ASP A 197 -12.80 -8.17 -16.68
C ASP A 197 -12.25 -7.10 -15.72
N GLY A 198 -11.61 -6.05 -16.24
CA GLY A 198 -11.05 -4.94 -15.45
C GLY A 198 -9.64 -5.19 -14.91
N ARG A 199 -8.93 -6.23 -15.38
CA ARG A 199 -7.52 -6.45 -15.02
C ARG A 199 -6.61 -5.35 -15.58
N ILE A 200 -5.52 -5.09 -14.89
CA ILE A 200 -4.44 -4.20 -15.35
C ILE A 200 -3.20 -4.97 -15.84
N ALA A 201 -3.07 -6.24 -15.45
CA ALA A 201 -2.02 -7.14 -15.90
C ALA A 201 -2.48 -8.60 -15.87
N THR A 202 -1.73 -9.48 -16.53
CA THR A 202 -1.84 -10.94 -16.42
C THR A 202 -0.49 -11.50 -15.97
N LEU A 203 -0.50 -12.48 -15.07
CA LEU A 203 0.66 -13.21 -14.56
C LEU A 203 0.54 -14.67 -14.98
N SER A 204 1.49 -15.17 -15.77
CA SER A 204 1.63 -16.59 -16.10
C SER A 204 2.75 -17.20 -15.25
N VAL A 205 2.48 -18.36 -14.65
CA VAL A 205 3.44 -19.16 -13.87
C VAL A 205 3.58 -20.52 -14.53
N GLY A 206 4.80 -20.93 -14.88
CA GLY A 206 5.07 -22.28 -15.38
C GLY A 206 5.01 -23.29 -14.23
N LEU A 207 4.27 -24.38 -14.41
CA LEU A 207 4.36 -25.53 -13.51
C LEU A 207 5.57 -26.40 -13.90
N PRO A 208 6.28 -27.07 -12.97
CA PRO A 208 7.51 -27.83 -13.25
C PRO A 208 7.27 -29.16 -14.01
N VAL A 209 6.75 -29.08 -15.23
CA VAL A 209 6.70 -30.17 -16.21
C VAL A 209 7.81 -29.95 -17.23
N ARG A 210 8.55 -30.99 -17.59
CA ARG A 210 9.62 -30.89 -18.59
C ARG A 210 9.04 -30.69 -19.99
N PHE A 211 9.53 -29.67 -20.70
CA PHE A 211 9.26 -29.44 -22.12
C PHE A 211 10.43 -28.76 -22.83
N LEU A 212 10.37 -28.72 -24.16
CA LEU A 212 11.23 -27.91 -25.03
C LEU A 212 10.38 -27.14 -26.06
N GLY A 213 10.88 -26.02 -26.58
CA GLY A 213 10.06 -25.08 -27.34
C GLY A 213 9.04 -24.39 -26.43
N GLY A 214 7.83 -24.10 -26.92
CA GLY A 214 6.76 -23.58 -26.07
C GLY A 214 6.99 -22.17 -25.52
N SER A 215 7.83 -21.37 -26.18
CA SER A 215 8.21 -20.03 -25.74
C SER A 215 7.00 -19.10 -25.67
N LEU A 216 6.92 -18.30 -24.60
CA LEU A 216 5.86 -17.32 -24.41
C LEU A 216 6.20 -16.06 -25.21
N ILE A 217 5.31 -15.68 -26.13
CA ILE A 217 5.44 -14.46 -26.93
C ILE A 217 4.42 -13.45 -26.42
N ILE A 218 4.87 -12.23 -26.14
CA ILE A 218 4.03 -11.14 -25.61
C ILE A 218 4.12 -9.96 -26.57
N ARG A 219 2.98 -9.42 -26.99
CA ARG A 219 2.88 -8.26 -27.89
C ARG A 219 2.12 -7.13 -27.23
N ASN A 220 2.75 -5.95 -27.13
CA ASN A 220 2.07 -4.74 -26.69
C ASN A 220 1.31 -4.08 -27.85
N ASN A 221 0.33 -3.24 -27.53
CA ASN A 221 -0.48 -2.45 -28.47
C ASN A 221 0.38 -1.51 -29.36
N ASP A 222 1.59 -1.15 -28.92
CA ASP A 222 2.61 -0.42 -29.69
C ASP A 222 3.30 -1.29 -30.79
N GLY A 223 2.91 -2.56 -30.96
CA GLY A 223 3.52 -3.50 -31.91
C GLY A 223 4.87 -4.10 -31.47
N LYS A 224 5.41 -3.68 -30.31
CA LYS A 224 6.59 -4.30 -29.69
C LYS A 224 6.28 -5.73 -29.26
N GLN A 225 7.20 -6.65 -29.55
CA GLN A 225 7.12 -8.06 -29.15
C GLN A 225 8.32 -8.44 -28.27
N GLU A 226 8.06 -9.14 -27.17
CA GLU A 226 9.05 -9.84 -26.37
C GLU A 226 8.86 -11.36 -26.52
N ARG A 227 9.99 -12.09 -26.55
CA ARG A 227 10.06 -13.55 -26.58
C ARG A 227 10.69 -14.03 -25.29
N LEU A 228 10.03 -14.96 -24.61
CA LEU A 228 10.49 -15.55 -23.36
C LEU A 228 10.58 -17.07 -23.54
N ASP A 229 11.80 -17.52 -23.82
CA ASP A 229 12.17 -18.93 -23.85
C ASP A 229 12.32 -19.44 -22.39
N THR A 230 11.64 -20.53 -22.05
CA THR A 230 11.69 -21.13 -20.69
C THR A 230 13.00 -21.86 -20.47
N VAL A 231 13.70 -21.56 -19.37
CA VAL A 231 15.07 -22.04 -19.11
C VAL A 231 15.03 -23.27 -18.19
N ALA A 232 14.60 -24.40 -18.76
CA ALA A 232 14.54 -25.66 -18.03
C ALA A 232 15.94 -26.30 -17.81
N PRO A 233 16.22 -26.97 -16.67
CA PRO A 233 15.41 -27.09 -15.45
C PRO A 233 16.19 -26.56 -14.23
N THR A 234 16.00 -25.29 -13.85
CA THR A 234 16.40 -24.84 -12.51
C THR A 234 15.37 -25.25 -11.45
N SER A 235 15.79 -25.28 -10.19
CA SER A 235 15.00 -25.62 -8.98
C SER A 235 13.86 -24.65 -8.63
N ASP A 236 13.50 -23.77 -9.56
CA ASP A 236 12.72 -22.56 -9.27
C ASP A 236 11.58 -22.45 -10.28
N LEU A 237 10.37 -22.09 -9.85
CA LEU A 237 9.26 -21.86 -10.78
C LEU A 237 9.48 -20.55 -11.53
N GLU A 238 9.46 -20.60 -12.87
CA GLU A 238 9.53 -19.39 -13.70
C GLU A 238 8.17 -18.71 -13.80
N TRP A 239 8.14 -17.39 -13.62
CA TRP A 239 6.95 -16.56 -13.73
C TRP A 239 7.17 -15.37 -14.66
N THR A 240 6.08 -14.87 -15.24
CA THR A 240 6.09 -13.68 -16.10
C THR A 240 4.77 -12.94 -15.97
N ALA A 241 4.84 -11.64 -15.72
CA ALA A 241 3.70 -10.74 -15.77
C ALA A 241 3.80 -9.77 -16.95
N PHE A 242 2.66 -9.36 -17.48
CA PHE A 242 2.55 -8.39 -18.57
C PHE A 242 1.28 -7.55 -18.48
N LEU A 243 1.30 -6.35 -19.07
CA LEU A 243 0.20 -5.40 -19.05
C LEU A 243 -1.10 -5.98 -19.68
N GLY A 244 -2.26 -5.57 -19.17
CA GLY A 244 -3.56 -6.16 -19.49
C GLY A 244 -3.95 -6.04 -20.97
N GLU A 245 -3.51 -4.98 -21.63
CA GLU A 245 -3.69 -4.72 -23.05
C GLU A 245 -2.82 -5.58 -23.97
N CYS A 246 -1.77 -6.22 -23.46
CA CYS A 246 -0.87 -7.04 -24.26
C CYS A 246 -1.56 -8.33 -24.72
N GLU A 247 -1.33 -8.73 -25.96
CA GLU A 247 -1.67 -10.05 -26.48
C GLU A 247 -0.54 -11.04 -26.16
N TYR A 248 -0.89 -12.32 -26.02
CA TYR A 248 0.10 -13.37 -25.79
C TYR A 248 -0.23 -14.65 -26.55
N GLU A 249 0.81 -15.39 -26.93
CA GLU A 249 0.72 -16.71 -27.55
C GLU A 249 1.86 -17.60 -27.02
N VAL A 250 1.77 -18.89 -27.30
CA VAL A 250 2.81 -19.87 -26.95
C VAL A 250 3.19 -20.60 -28.22
N GLU A 251 4.48 -20.60 -28.56
CA GLU A 251 5.00 -21.29 -29.75
C GLU A 251 4.87 -22.82 -29.64
N THR A 252 5.22 -23.52 -30.72
CA THR A 252 5.17 -24.98 -30.75
C THR A 252 6.06 -25.60 -29.66
N VAL A 253 5.47 -26.45 -28.82
CA VAL A 253 6.20 -27.32 -27.90
C VAL A 253 6.81 -28.46 -28.73
N THR A 254 8.14 -28.60 -28.71
CA THR A 254 8.87 -29.57 -29.55
C THR A 254 9.12 -30.90 -28.85
N LYS A 255 9.10 -30.92 -27.51
CA LYS A 255 9.08 -32.13 -26.65
C LYS A 255 8.36 -31.87 -25.35
N GLY A 256 7.86 -32.93 -24.71
CA GLY A 256 7.20 -32.89 -23.40
C GLY A 256 5.84 -32.19 -23.43
N CYS A 257 5.49 -31.52 -22.33
CA CYS A 257 4.23 -30.81 -22.18
C CYS A 257 4.43 -29.53 -21.38
N ARG A 258 3.99 -28.39 -21.93
CA ARG A 258 4.01 -27.12 -21.20
C ARG A 258 2.71 -26.95 -20.44
N VAL A 259 2.77 -26.86 -19.12
CA VAL A 259 1.63 -26.53 -18.25
C VAL A 259 1.90 -25.20 -17.55
N SER A 260 0.96 -24.27 -17.60
CA SER A 260 1.05 -22.98 -16.90
C SER A 260 -0.26 -22.59 -16.24
N ILE A 261 -0.19 -21.81 -15.17
CA ILE A 261 -1.36 -21.18 -14.55
C ILE A 261 -1.32 -19.68 -14.82
N SER A 262 -2.43 -19.15 -15.32
CA SER A 262 -2.60 -17.72 -15.61
C SER A 262 -3.49 -17.06 -14.55
N TYR A 263 -3.07 -15.91 -14.05
CA TYR A 263 -3.72 -15.11 -13.01
C TYR A 263 -3.98 -13.69 -13.54
N ALA A 264 -5.20 -13.20 -13.38
CA ALA A 264 -5.55 -11.80 -13.65
C ALA A 264 -5.16 -10.92 -12.46
N ILE A 265 -4.47 -9.80 -12.71
CA ILE A 265 -4.04 -8.83 -11.71
C ILE A 265 -4.95 -7.60 -11.75
N PHE A 266 -5.46 -7.20 -10.59
CA PHE A 266 -6.31 -6.02 -10.40
C PHE A 266 -5.66 -5.07 -9.40
N ALA A 267 -5.58 -3.78 -9.74
CA ALA A 267 -5.34 -2.75 -8.73
C ALA A 267 -6.60 -2.55 -7.88
N LYS A 268 -6.40 -2.33 -6.58
CA LYS A 268 -7.43 -1.90 -5.63
C LYS A 268 -6.87 -0.76 -4.78
N SER A 269 -7.74 0.13 -4.32
CA SER A 269 -7.40 1.15 -3.33
C SER A 269 -7.78 0.70 -1.91
N PHE A 270 -6.95 1.02 -0.93
CA PHE A 270 -7.41 1.24 0.43
C PHE A 270 -8.12 2.59 0.45
N GLY A 271 -9.42 2.62 0.75
CA GLY A 271 -10.21 3.84 0.75
C GLY A 271 -10.85 4.21 -0.59
N ALA A 272 -11.58 5.33 -0.57
CA ALA A 272 -12.67 5.65 -1.48
C ALA A 272 -12.24 6.29 -2.81
N THR A 273 -12.14 5.47 -3.88
CA THR A 273 -12.35 5.93 -5.27
C THR A 273 -13.79 5.75 -5.75
N ALA A 274 -14.60 4.97 -5.00
CA ALA A 274 -16.06 5.05 -4.99
C ALA A 274 -16.51 5.63 -3.64
N LEU A 275 -17.56 6.47 -3.65
CA LEU A 275 -18.12 7.14 -2.47
C LEU A 275 -18.42 6.13 -1.35
N THR A 276 -17.67 6.23 -0.23
CA THR A 276 -17.77 5.37 0.96
C THR A 276 -17.96 3.88 0.64
N PRO A 277 -16.89 3.08 0.48
CA PRO A 277 -17.05 1.63 0.51
C PRO A 277 -17.71 1.24 1.85
N ASP A 278 -18.76 0.40 1.78
CA ASP A 278 -19.42 -0.11 2.98
C ASP A 278 -18.37 -0.76 3.90
N PRO A 279 -18.36 -0.44 5.21
CA PRO A 279 -17.41 -1.04 6.11
C PRO A 279 -17.69 -2.54 6.22
N LEU A 280 -16.67 -3.35 5.97
CA LEU A 280 -16.70 -4.82 6.20
C LEU A 280 -16.93 -5.18 7.68
N LEU A 281 -16.95 -4.17 8.56
CA LEU A 281 -17.13 -4.24 10.00
C LEU A 281 -18.52 -3.65 10.33
N ASN A 282 -19.52 -4.52 10.50
CA ASN A 282 -20.85 -4.14 10.94
C ASN A 282 -20.94 -4.25 12.48
N PRO A 283 -21.17 -3.16 13.23
CA PRO A 283 -21.27 -3.21 14.69
C PRO A 283 -22.44 -4.09 15.16
N SER A 284 -22.26 -4.79 16.28
CA SER A 284 -23.33 -5.62 16.86
C SER A 284 -24.46 -4.74 17.43
N GLN A 285 -25.71 -5.20 17.34
CA GLN A 285 -26.88 -4.46 17.84
C GLN A 285 -26.70 -3.97 19.30
N PRO A 286 -26.23 -4.79 20.27
CA PRO A 286 -26.04 -4.34 21.65
C PRO A 286 -24.96 -3.26 21.83
N PHE A 287 -24.07 -3.06 20.85
CA PHE A 287 -23.13 -1.94 20.83
C PHE A 287 -23.77 -0.67 20.26
N LEU A 288 -24.57 -0.81 19.19
CA LEU A 288 -25.34 0.30 18.61
C LEU A 288 -26.33 0.88 19.62
N ASP A 289 -27.01 0.03 20.40
CA ASP A 289 -27.99 0.44 21.41
C ASP A 289 -27.40 1.35 22.52
N LEU A 290 -26.06 1.37 22.71
CA LEU A 290 -25.38 2.24 23.67
C LEU A 290 -25.21 3.69 23.19
N LEU A 291 -25.26 3.94 21.88
CA LEU A 291 -24.97 5.26 21.30
C LEU A 291 -26.13 6.27 21.40
N PRO A 292 -27.41 5.93 21.13
CA PRO A 292 -28.50 6.89 21.14
C PRO A 292 -28.65 7.73 22.42
N PRO A 293 -28.52 7.18 23.65
CA PRO A 293 -28.61 7.98 24.87
C PRO A 293 -27.51 9.05 24.96
N VAL A 294 -26.27 8.68 24.62
CA VAL A 294 -25.11 9.59 24.64
C VAL A 294 -25.27 10.68 23.59
N LEU A 295 -25.66 10.32 22.36
CA LEU A 295 -25.92 11.27 21.28
C LEU A 295 -27.08 12.22 21.62
N GLN A 296 -28.17 11.71 22.20
CA GLN A 296 -29.33 12.53 22.57
C GLN A 296 -28.97 13.59 23.64
N MET A 297 -28.12 13.26 24.62
CA MET A 297 -27.62 14.22 25.62
C MET A 297 -26.54 15.18 25.07
N SER A 298 -26.00 14.90 23.89
CA SER A 298 -24.89 15.63 23.27
C SER A 298 -25.28 16.54 22.10
N ARG A 299 -26.57 16.60 21.73
CA ARG A 299 -27.08 17.40 20.61
C ARG A 299 -26.65 18.87 20.68
N GLY A 300 -26.26 19.42 19.53
CA GLY A 300 -25.73 20.78 19.38
C GLY A 300 -24.30 20.97 19.92
N ARG A 301 -23.58 19.88 20.24
CA ARG A 301 -22.23 19.95 20.85
C ARG A 301 -21.22 19.13 20.05
N LYS A 302 -19.94 19.52 20.15
CA LYS A 302 -18.81 18.67 19.74
C LYS A 302 -18.47 17.77 20.93
N ILE A 303 -18.49 16.46 20.73
CA ILE A 303 -18.00 15.47 21.71
C ILE A 303 -16.75 14.80 21.17
N ALA A 304 -15.88 14.34 22.07
CA ALA A 304 -14.66 13.62 21.70
C ALA A 304 -14.44 12.37 22.55
N PHE A 305 -13.81 11.36 21.94
CA PHE A 305 -13.34 10.15 22.59
C PHE A 305 -11.82 10.01 22.38
N LEU A 306 -11.07 9.55 23.38
CA LEU A 306 -9.66 9.18 23.21
C LEU A 306 -9.57 7.82 22.51
N LEU A 307 -8.65 7.68 21.55
CA LEU A 307 -8.36 6.37 20.95
C LEU A 307 -7.54 5.48 21.89
N THR A 308 -7.82 4.19 21.85
CA THR A 308 -7.33 3.20 22.81
C THR A 308 -6.04 2.50 22.41
N HIS A 309 -5.76 2.38 21.10
CA HIS A 309 -4.58 1.67 20.60
C HIS A 309 -3.38 2.60 20.33
N ASP A 310 -2.17 2.09 20.52
CA ASP A 310 -0.98 2.71 19.90
C ASP A 310 -0.98 2.39 18.38
N TYR A 311 -0.61 3.39 17.59
CA TYR A 311 -0.60 3.34 16.13
C TYR A 311 0.82 3.33 15.54
N ASP A 312 1.85 3.54 16.37
CA ASP A 312 3.27 3.52 15.98
C ASP A 312 3.58 4.44 14.78
N VAL A 313 3.09 5.67 14.88
CA VAL A 313 3.24 6.75 13.90
C VAL A 313 3.95 7.94 14.54
N ASP A 314 4.52 8.80 13.70
CA ASP A 314 5.08 10.09 14.09
C ASP A 314 4.08 11.25 13.81
N PRO A 315 3.47 11.83 14.85
CA PRO A 315 2.58 12.99 14.75
C PRO A 315 3.16 14.22 14.04
N SER A 316 4.48 14.38 13.95
CA SER A 316 5.11 15.53 13.28
C SER A 316 5.11 15.42 11.76
N VAL A 317 4.99 14.20 11.23
CA VAL A 317 4.97 13.92 9.78
C VAL A 317 3.54 13.65 9.28
N LEU A 318 2.68 13.09 10.13
CA LEU A 318 1.38 12.57 9.74
C LEU A 318 0.20 13.36 10.34
N LEU A 319 -0.82 13.59 9.52
CA LEU A 319 -2.10 14.14 9.96
C LEU A 319 -2.89 13.07 10.74
N ALA A 320 -3.62 13.46 11.79
CA ALA A 320 -4.44 12.53 12.57
C ALA A 320 -5.49 11.79 11.70
N GLU A 321 -6.11 12.46 10.71
CA GLU A 321 -7.02 11.83 9.74
C GLU A 321 -6.38 10.71 8.92
N SER A 322 -5.05 10.69 8.75
CA SER A 322 -4.36 9.59 8.04
C SER A 322 -4.41 8.26 8.80
N LEU A 323 -4.82 8.27 10.08
CA LEU A 323 -5.04 7.06 10.88
C LEU A 323 -6.39 6.37 10.61
N VAL A 324 -7.35 7.03 9.95
CA VAL A 324 -8.68 6.45 9.67
C VAL A 324 -8.62 5.05 9.03
N PRO A 325 -7.77 4.76 8.03
CA PRO A 325 -7.66 3.43 7.42
C PRO A 325 -7.02 2.37 8.34
N PHE A 326 -6.34 2.79 9.40
CA PHE A 326 -5.52 1.94 10.27
C PHE A 326 -6.16 1.67 11.65
N LEU A 327 -7.33 2.26 11.93
CA LEU A 327 -8.04 2.15 13.22
C LEU A 327 -8.23 0.68 13.65
N LYS A 328 -7.89 0.39 14.92
CA LYS A 328 -7.87 -0.96 15.50
C LYS A 328 -9.03 -1.16 16.48
N GLY A 329 -9.54 -2.39 16.57
CA GLY A 329 -10.49 -2.83 17.60
C GLY A 329 -11.67 -1.86 17.83
N GLY A 330 -11.85 -1.45 19.09
CA GLY A 330 -12.92 -0.54 19.52
C GLY A 330 -12.89 0.85 18.87
N ASP A 331 -11.70 1.35 18.52
CA ASP A 331 -11.56 2.66 17.86
C ASP A 331 -12.21 2.65 16.48
N SER A 332 -12.00 1.58 15.73
CA SER A 332 -12.60 1.35 14.42
C SER A 332 -14.11 1.07 14.50
N LEU A 333 -14.52 0.28 15.50
CA LEU A 333 -15.92 -0.02 15.77
C LEU A 333 -16.73 1.26 16.05
N LEU A 334 -16.19 2.16 16.89
CA LEU A 334 -16.82 3.43 17.24
C LEU A 334 -16.86 4.41 16.05
N TYR A 335 -15.75 4.55 15.31
CA TYR A 335 -15.68 5.41 14.12
C TYR A 335 -16.74 5.03 13.08
N HIS A 336 -16.90 3.74 12.79
CA HIS A 336 -17.89 3.26 11.82
C HIS A 336 -19.33 3.33 12.35
N ALA A 337 -19.56 3.04 13.64
CA ALA A 337 -20.88 3.18 14.25
C ALA A 337 -21.40 4.63 14.20
N LEU A 338 -20.54 5.64 14.45
CA LEU A 338 -20.92 7.06 14.32
C LEU A 338 -21.34 7.42 12.89
N LYS A 339 -20.71 6.83 11.86
CA LYS A 339 -21.12 7.01 10.46
C LYS A 339 -22.47 6.38 10.13
N LEU A 340 -22.86 5.27 10.77
CA LEU A 340 -24.20 4.70 10.62
C LEU A 340 -25.30 5.64 11.13
N TYR A 341 -25.01 6.45 12.17
CA TYR A 341 -25.87 7.55 12.62
C TYR A 341 -25.79 8.82 11.73
N LYS A 342 -25.14 8.73 10.55
CA LYS A 342 -24.93 9.82 9.58
C LYS A 342 -24.14 11.01 10.14
N LEU A 343 -23.36 10.80 11.19
CA LEU A 343 -22.45 11.80 11.74
C LEU A 343 -21.13 11.79 10.97
N ALA A 344 -20.38 12.90 11.07
CA ALA A 344 -19.05 13.06 10.48
C ALA A 344 -17.97 13.02 11.57
N PRO A 345 -17.49 11.83 11.98
CA PRO A 345 -16.36 11.70 12.89
C PRO A 345 -15.03 12.07 12.22
N VAL A 346 -14.17 12.77 12.96
CA VAL A 346 -12.87 13.31 12.54
C VAL A 346 -11.81 13.01 13.59
N LEU A 347 -10.59 12.70 13.16
CA LEU A 347 -9.43 12.49 14.04
C LEU A 347 -8.60 13.76 14.21
N HIS A 348 -8.16 14.03 15.45
CA HIS A 348 -7.29 15.14 15.82
C HIS A 348 -6.15 14.66 16.74
N TRP A 349 -5.00 15.34 16.68
CA TRP A 349 -3.95 15.17 17.70
C TRP A 349 -4.30 15.94 18.97
N THR A 350 -3.93 15.42 20.14
CA THR A 350 -4.09 16.09 21.45
C THR A 350 -2.91 15.83 22.40
N ALA A 351 -2.61 16.83 23.24
CA ALA A 351 -1.68 16.74 24.35
C ALA A 351 -1.96 17.86 25.36
N GLY A 352 -1.76 17.61 26.66
CA GLY A 352 -1.81 18.67 27.69
C GLY A 352 -3.12 19.47 27.82
N GLY A 353 -4.24 18.98 27.26
CA GLY A 353 -5.51 19.72 27.19
C GLY A 353 -5.72 20.56 25.91
N TYR A 354 -4.82 20.47 24.94
CA TYR A 354 -4.86 21.15 23.65
C TYR A 354 -5.22 20.21 22.50
N ILE A 355 -5.74 20.76 21.42
CA ILE A 355 -6.12 20.04 20.19
C ILE A 355 -5.54 20.74 18.95
N TRP A 356 -4.95 19.97 18.03
CA TRP A 356 -4.44 20.50 16.76
C TRP A 356 -5.55 20.55 15.70
N PRO A 357 -5.53 21.51 14.76
CA PRO A 357 -6.44 21.53 13.61
C PRO A 357 -6.29 20.28 12.73
N ILE A 358 -7.40 19.77 12.18
CA ILE A 358 -7.49 18.56 11.33
C ILE A 358 -6.41 18.46 10.23
N GLY A 359 -6.04 19.60 9.64
CA GLY A 359 -5.09 19.70 8.53
C GLY A 359 -3.65 20.01 8.93
N ARG A 360 -3.25 19.84 10.20
CA ARG A 360 -1.87 20.05 10.66
C ARG A 360 -1.29 18.83 11.38
N PRO A 361 -0.01 18.51 11.18
CA PRO A 361 0.74 17.63 12.08
C PRO A 361 1.12 18.38 13.37
N VAL A 362 1.72 17.67 14.32
CA VAL A 362 2.31 18.24 15.55
C VAL A 362 3.70 18.79 15.24
N GLU A 363 3.74 19.96 14.61
CA GLU A 363 4.96 20.78 14.48
C GLU A 363 5.35 21.37 15.83
N ILE A 364 6.65 21.58 16.08
CA ILE A 364 7.12 22.24 17.29
C ILE A 364 8.50 22.87 17.03
N PHE A 365 8.82 24.03 17.62
CA PHE A 365 10.02 24.80 17.29
C PHE A 365 11.10 24.71 18.37
N ASN A 366 12.33 24.35 17.97
CA ASN A 366 13.50 24.29 18.85
C ASN A 366 13.96 25.64 19.40
N ASP A 367 14.55 25.59 20.60
CA ASP A 367 15.36 26.69 21.11
C ASP A 367 16.51 26.98 20.13
N GLU A 368 16.48 28.15 19.47
CA GLU A 368 17.73 28.71 18.97
C GLU A 368 18.63 29.05 20.17
N PRO A 369 19.94 28.74 20.11
CA PRO A 369 20.87 29.13 21.16
C PRO A 369 20.98 30.65 21.21
N ALA A 370 20.23 31.28 22.12
CA ALA A 370 20.11 32.73 22.23
C ALA A 370 21.48 33.41 22.19
N SER A 371 21.70 34.26 21.18
CA SER A 371 22.98 34.91 20.92
C SER A 371 23.34 35.86 22.07
N ARG A 372 24.10 35.36 23.04
CA ARG A 372 24.61 36.12 24.19
C ARG A 372 25.75 37.04 23.75
N THR A 373 25.40 38.13 23.07
CA THR A 373 26.31 39.20 22.68
C THR A 373 26.75 40.02 23.89
N ASN A 374 27.69 39.48 24.68
CA ASN A 374 28.82 40.21 25.32
C ASN A 374 29.62 39.28 26.24
N GLY A 375 30.93 39.10 25.97
CA GLY A 375 31.86 38.39 26.87
C GLY A 375 32.93 37.58 26.14
N SER A 376 34.18 38.05 26.22
CA SER A 376 35.39 37.52 25.57
C SER A 376 35.69 36.01 25.81
N PRO A 377 36.44 35.34 24.92
CA PRO A 377 36.62 33.88 24.94
C PRO A 377 37.65 33.38 25.96
N SER A 378 37.47 32.14 26.45
CA SER A 378 38.52 31.37 27.14
C SER A 378 38.35 29.85 26.98
N ALA A 379 39.46 29.20 26.63
CA ALA A 379 39.82 27.77 26.72
C ALA A 379 38.74 26.65 26.81
N LEU A 380 38.78 25.76 25.80
CA LEU A 380 38.38 24.35 25.96
C LEU A 380 39.46 23.55 26.71
N PRO A 381 39.07 22.53 27.50
CA PRO A 381 39.70 21.22 27.39
C PRO A 381 38.66 20.06 27.30
N PRO A 382 39.07 18.80 26.99
CA PRO A 382 38.19 17.87 26.25
C PRO A 382 37.76 16.58 26.98
N MET A 383 36.93 15.79 26.28
CA MET A 383 36.65 14.35 26.46
C MET A 383 36.04 13.86 27.80
N ARG A 384 34.81 13.33 27.69
CA ARG A 384 34.55 11.89 27.92
C ARG A 384 33.18 11.47 27.41
N GLY A 385 33.09 10.26 26.84
CA GLY A 385 31.84 9.54 26.65
C GLY A 385 31.86 8.25 27.48
N ALA A 386 30.70 7.85 28.00
CA ALA A 386 30.45 6.51 28.54
C ALA A 386 28.92 6.25 28.59
N PHE A 387 28.53 5.00 28.41
CA PHE A 387 27.15 4.55 28.57
C PHE A 387 26.74 4.58 30.05
N SER A 388 25.51 5.01 30.34
CA SER A 388 24.91 4.89 31.67
C SER A 388 23.42 4.53 31.55
N ASN A 389 23.04 3.33 32.01
CA ASN A 389 21.64 2.93 32.12
C ASN A 389 20.94 3.76 33.21
N SER A 390 19.80 4.37 32.88
CA SER A 390 18.92 4.99 33.88
C SER A 390 18.01 3.93 34.53
N PRO A 391 17.82 3.93 35.87
CA PRO A 391 16.85 3.07 36.54
C PRO A 391 15.39 3.48 36.27
N PRO A 392 14.40 2.60 36.51
CA PRO A 392 12.99 2.95 36.38
C PRO A 392 12.52 3.82 37.57
N GLY A 393 12.35 5.12 37.34
CA GLY A 393 11.83 6.05 38.34
C GLY A 393 11.97 7.52 37.93
N GLY A 394 11.07 8.00 37.07
CA GLY A 394 11.04 9.41 36.66
C GLY A 394 10.46 10.31 37.75
N LEU A 395 11.19 11.36 38.13
CA LEU A 395 10.63 12.48 38.90
C LEU A 395 9.71 13.33 38.02
N PRO A 396 8.68 13.99 38.58
CA PRO A 396 7.86 14.93 37.82
C PRO A 396 8.69 16.14 37.35
N PRO A 397 8.39 16.72 36.16
CA PRO A 397 9.11 17.88 35.63
C PRO A 397 8.92 19.11 36.51
N SER A 398 9.91 20.01 36.49
CA SER A 398 9.84 21.25 37.27
C SER A 398 8.79 22.21 36.70
N VAL A 399 8.17 23.04 37.56
CA VAL A 399 7.12 23.99 37.13
C VAL A 399 7.65 24.93 36.02
N GLY A 400 8.87 25.45 36.17
CA GLY A 400 9.46 26.33 35.16
C GLY A 400 9.74 25.65 33.82
N GLN A 401 10.06 24.34 33.83
CA GLN A 401 10.13 23.54 32.61
C GLN A 401 8.74 23.49 31.98
N VAL A 402 7.75 22.94 32.70
CA VAL A 402 6.32 22.83 32.30
C VAL A 402 5.83 24.10 31.61
N ASP A 403 6.12 25.28 32.16
CA ASP A 403 5.68 26.57 31.65
C ASP A 403 6.09 26.90 30.20
N MET A 404 7.34 26.64 29.80
CA MET A 404 7.92 27.05 28.50
C MET A 404 7.24 26.39 27.29
N LEU A 405 6.38 25.41 27.56
CA LEU A 405 6.08 24.34 26.63
C LEU A 405 4.65 24.41 26.16
N ARG A 406 3.75 24.90 27.02
CA ARG A 406 2.50 25.53 26.62
C ARG A 406 2.71 26.54 25.50
N VAL A 407 3.71 27.40 25.65
CA VAL A 407 4.05 28.40 24.62
C VAL A 407 4.32 27.70 23.29
N ARG A 408 5.14 26.64 23.30
CA ARG A 408 5.43 25.81 22.11
C ARG A 408 4.20 25.02 21.60
N VAL A 409 3.29 24.57 22.46
CA VAL A 409 1.98 23.98 22.06
C VAL A 409 1.20 25.02 21.25
N GLU A 410 1.04 26.22 21.81
CA GLU A 410 0.22 27.29 21.27
C GLU A 410 0.84 27.88 19.98
N GLU A 411 2.16 28.01 19.91
CA GLU A 411 2.91 28.42 18.72
C GLU A 411 2.77 27.44 17.54
N SER A 412 2.61 26.13 17.79
CA SER A 412 2.29 25.15 16.75
C SER A 412 0.88 25.33 16.13
N GLY A 413 0.06 26.20 16.73
CA GLY A 413 -1.33 26.44 16.35
C GLY A 413 -2.32 25.43 16.94
N ALA A 414 -1.95 24.76 18.04
CA ALA A 414 -2.90 24.00 18.85
C ALA A 414 -3.68 24.92 19.79
N VAL A 415 -4.94 24.57 20.02
CA VAL A 415 -5.92 25.41 20.74
C VAL A 415 -6.40 24.67 22.00
N PRO A 416 -6.68 25.33 23.13
CA PRO A 416 -7.29 24.69 24.28
C PRO A 416 -8.62 23.98 23.93
N LEU A 417 -8.88 22.80 24.50
CA LEU A 417 -10.12 22.05 24.26
C LEU A 417 -11.40 22.84 24.64
N ALA A 418 -11.29 23.76 25.60
CA ALA A 418 -12.36 24.67 25.98
C ALA A 418 -12.72 25.64 24.84
N ASP A 419 -11.72 26.30 24.25
CA ASP A 419 -11.89 27.28 23.17
C ASP A 419 -12.29 26.61 21.85
N ALA A 420 -11.93 25.34 21.67
CA ALA A 420 -12.43 24.49 20.58
C ALA A 420 -13.89 24.05 20.76
N GLU A 421 -14.50 24.29 21.93
CA GLU A 421 -15.83 23.84 22.38
C GLU A 421 -16.00 22.30 22.40
N VAL A 422 -14.91 21.56 22.60
CA VAL A 422 -14.90 20.09 22.53
C VAL A 422 -15.11 19.47 23.91
N THR A 423 -16.23 18.78 24.11
CA THR A 423 -16.52 18.05 25.34
C THR A 423 -15.90 16.65 25.29
N LEU A 424 -14.80 16.44 26.02
CA LEU A 424 -14.16 15.12 26.13
C LEU A 424 -15.00 14.16 26.99
N LEU A 425 -15.33 12.99 26.44
CA LEU A 425 -16.05 11.93 27.14
C LEU A 425 -15.05 10.91 27.71
N THR A 426 -15.18 10.62 29.00
CA THR A 426 -14.33 9.69 29.77
C THR A 426 -15.20 8.86 30.72
N ASP A 427 -14.71 7.70 31.19
CA ASP A 427 -15.39 6.96 32.25
C ASP A 427 -15.14 7.62 33.61
N TRP A 428 -16.21 8.22 34.17
CA TRP A 428 -16.17 8.88 35.47
C TRP A 428 -15.85 7.92 36.63
N ARG A 429 -16.03 6.60 36.46
CA ARG A 429 -15.78 5.60 37.50
C ARG A 429 -14.32 5.18 37.60
N ALA A 430 -13.57 5.30 36.51
CA ALA A 430 -12.18 4.87 36.45
C ALA A 430 -11.37 5.68 35.41
N PRO A 431 -11.19 7.01 35.62
CA PRO A 431 -10.57 7.90 34.64
C PRO A 431 -9.11 7.55 34.32
N GLU A 432 -8.42 6.83 35.21
CA GLU A 432 -7.02 6.39 35.04
C GLU A 432 -6.89 5.00 34.39
N SER A 433 -7.97 4.20 34.28
CA SER A 433 -7.89 2.81 33.81
C SER A 433 -8.28 2.60 32.34
N ALA A 434 -8.69 3.66 31.63
CA ALA A 434 -8.92 3.58 30.19
C ALA A 434 -7.57 3.43 29.46
N PRO A 435 -7.35 2.39 28.64
CA PRO A 435 -6.17 2.34 27.78
C PRO A 435 -6.25 3.49 26.77
N VAL A 436 -5.19 4.28 26.65
CA VAL A 436 -5.08 5.41 25.71
C VAL A 436 -3.82 5.22 24.88
N GLY A 437 -3.97 5.36 23.55
CA GLY A 437 -2.87 5.31 22.60
C GLY A 437 -1.90 6.48 22.76
N LYS A 438 -0.59 6.20 22.73
CA LYS A 438 0.48 7.15 23.07
C LYS A 438 1.52 7.25 21.97
N ALA A 439 1.24 8.05 20.95
CA ALA A 439 2.24 8.46 19.97
C ALA A 439 3.32 9.33 20.64
N ARG A 440 4.51 9.41 20.04
CA ARG A 440 5.68 10.08 20.64
C ARG A 440 6.39 10.95 19.60
N VAL A 441 6.62 12.21 19.95
CA VAL A 441 7.31 13.20 19.10
C VAL A 441 8.54 13.72 19.86
N HIS A 442 9.71 13.62 19.22
CA HIS A 442 11.04 13.64 19.85
C HIS A 442 11.76 14.96 19.62
N PHE A 443 12.43 15.50 20.65
CA PHE A 443 12.76 16.92 20.61
C PHE A 443 13.95 17.34 21.45
N VAL A 444 14.52 18.53 21.21
CA VAL A 444 15.65 19.06 21.98
C VAL A 444 15.27 20.30 22.77
N SER A 445 15.38 20.22 24.09
CA SER A 445 15.24 21.35 25.02
C SER A 445 16.47 21.41 25.91
N GLU A 446 17.04 22.60 26.14
CA GLU A 446 18.30 22.81 26.89
C GLU A 446 19.51 21.93 26.44
N GLY A 447 19.48 21.42 25.20
CA GLY A 447 20.50 20.52 24.66
C GLY A 447 20.32 19.02 24.96
N MET A 448 19.21 18.61 25.58
CA MET A 448 18.86 17.21 25.85
C MET A 448 17.69 16.73 24.99
N LEU A 449 17.73 15.45 24.58
CA LEU A 449 16.66 14.84 23.77
C LEU A 449 15.51 14.32 24.65
N GLU A 450 14.39 15.04 24.64
CA GLU A 450 13.15 14.75 25.37
C GLU A 450 12.04 14.30 24.38
N LYS A 451 10.83 13.99 24.89
CA LYS A 451 9.70 13.46 24.09
C LYS A 451 8.34 13.90 24.63
N LEU A 452 7.43 14.35 23.76
CA LEU A 452 6.02 14.53 24.12
C LEU A 452 5.30 13.19 23.94
N VAL A 453 4.34 12.91 24.82
CA VAL A 453 3.27 11.94 24.56
C VAL A 453 2.08 12.65 23.92
N VAL A 454 1.77 12.30 22.68
CA VAL A 454 0.57 12.74 21.93
C VAL A 454 -0.45 11.60 21.94
N ASN A 455 -1.72 11.93 22.14
CA ASN A 455 -2.84 11.00 21.96
C ASN A 455 -3.68 11.42 20.74
N VAL A 456 -4.62 10.57 20.33
CA VAL A 456 -5.59 10.87 19.25
C VAL A 456 -6.99 11.05 19.84
N LEU A 457 -7.69 12.09 19.39
CA LEU A 457 -9.12 12.31 19.66
C LEU A 457 -9.96 12.00 18.43
N LEU A 458 -10.99 11.19 18.63
CA LEU A 458 -12.13 11.02 17.74
C LEU A 458 -13.19 12.08 18.10
N VAL A 459 -13.23 13.17 17.34
CA VAL A 459 -14.18 14.29 17.54
C VAL A 459 -15.38 14.11 16.61
N VAL A 460 -16.58 14.41 17.09
CA VAL A 460 -17.81 14.43 16.29
C VAL A 460 -18.77 15.52 16.76
N PHE A 461 -19.37 16.25 15.82
CA PHE A 461 -20.47 17.16 16.11
C PHE A 461 -21.80 16.41 16.04
N VAL A 462 -22.63 16.51 17.09
CA VAL A 462 -23.93 15.85 17.15
C VAL A 462 -25.03 16.85 16.82
N ILE A 463 -25.80 16.54 15.77
CA ILE A 463 -26.89 17.38 15.22
C ILE A 463 -28.16 17.22 16.07
#